data_AF-A0A1H3M8L4-F1
#
_entry.id   AF-A0A1H3M8L4-F1
#
_cell.length_a   1.000
_cell.length_b   1.000
_cell.length_c   1.000
_cell.angle_alpha   90.00
_cell.angle_beta   90.00
_cell.angle_gamma   90.00
#
_symmetry.space_group_name_H-M   'P 1'
#
loop_
_entity.id
_entity.type
_entity.pdbx_description
1 polymer ?
#
loop_
_entity_poly.entity_id
_entity_poly.type
_entity_poly.pdbx_seq_one_letter_code
_entity_poly.pdbx_strand_id
1 'polypeptide(L)'
;MKKILLSAILATSIIGASSQVLASESKASNVQQDKLVEIAQYNLKLDGSKAKIIAYAFRNGGKYLDGVLEKLSPKAGKVVRSNSDEIADFFEKADLLGEKEITSFFIKLGLPYVDALTLVKLIGQVA
;
A
#
# COMPACT_ATOMS: atom_id res chain seq x y z
N MET A 1 -31.83 -23.85 48.85
CA MET A 1 -30.42 -23.47 48.72
C MET A 1 -29.72 -24.50 47.85
N LYS A 2 -29.22 -24.12 46.68
CA LYS A 2 -28.38 -24.98 45.81
C LYS A 2 -27.18 -24.14 45.35
N LYS A 3 -25.99 -24.56 45.76
CA LYS A 3 -24.70 -24.17 45.19
C LYS A 3 -24.23 -25.34 44.32
N ILE A 4 -23.66 -25.07 43.15
CA ILE A 4 -22.49 -25.73 42.55
C ILE A 4 -21.95 -24.79 41.46
N LEU A 5 -20.62 -24.69 41.43
CA LEU A 5 -19.76 -23.79 40.66
C LEU A 5 -19.56 -24.30 39.22
N LEU A 6 -19.37 -23.39 38.25
CA LEU A 6 -18.52 -23.64 37.08
C LEU A 6 -17.95 -22.33 36.50
N SER A 7 -16.73 -22.44 36.02
CA SER A 7 -15.72 -21.40 35.83
C SER A 7 -15.78 -20.70 34.46
N ALA A 8 -15.29 -19.45 34.44
CA ALA A 8 -14.58 -18.70 33.39
C ALA A 8 -14.85 -18.98 31.90
N ILE A 9 -15.26 -17.95 31.15
CA ILE A 9 -14.53 -17.44 29.96
C ILE A 9 -14.73 -15.91 29.89
N LEU A 10 -13.61 -15.19 29.90
CA LEU A 10 -13.52 -13.76 29.62
C LEU A 10 -13.73 -13.57 28.11
N ALA A 11 -14.90 -13.07 27.70
CA ALA A 11 -15.17 -12.80 26.29
C ALA A 11 -14.60 -11.42 25.91
N THR A 12 -13.38 -11.44 25.38
CA THR A 12 -12.77 -10.34 24.63
C THR A 12 -13.52 -10.20 23.31
N SER A 13 -14.23 -9.09 23.11
CA SER A 13 -14.63 -8.63 21.78
C SER A 13 -14.10 -7.23 21.56
N ILE A 14 -12.88 -7.18 21.03
CA ILE A 14 -12.33 -6.03 20.32
C ILE A 14 -12.94 -6.05 18.92
N ILE A 15 -13.84 -5.11 18.63
CA ILE A 15 -14.08 -4.46 17.33
C ILE A 15 -14.76 -3.14 17.76
N GLY A 16 -14.25 -1.95 17.51
CA GLY A 16 -13.48 -1.46 16.38
C GLY A 16 -14.12 -0.10 16.05
N ALA A 17 -13.36 0.97 16.20
CA ALA A 17 -13.83 2.34 16.25
C ALA A 17 -14.76 2.74 15.09
N SER A 18 -16.01 3.07 15.40
CA SER A 18 -16.89 3.86 14.53
C SER A 18 -16.64 5.35 14.83
N SER A 19 -15.62 5.92 14.21
CA SER A 19 -15.43 7.38 14.24
C SER A 19 -16.37 8.02 13.21
N GLN A 20 -17.50 8.50 13.72
CA GLN A 20 -18.39 9.44 13.05
C GLN A 20 -17.60 10.72 12.75
N VAL A 21 -17.52 11.12 11.48
CA VAL A 21 -16.93 12.41 11.09
C VAL A 21 -17.96 13.50 11.38
N LEU A 22 -17.75 14.23 12.47
CA LEU A 22 -18.46 15.47 12.76
C LEU A 22 -18.09 16.51 11.69
N ALA A 23 -19.10 17.00 10.98
CA ALA A 23 -18.98 18.19 10.14
C ALA A 23 -18.76 19.41 11.04
N SER A 24 -17.70 20.17 10.77
CA SER A 24 -17.54 21.55 11.24
C SER A 24 -17.34 22.44 10.02
N GLU A 25 -18.32 23.31 9.79
CA GLU A 25 -18.27 24.39 8.81
C GLU A 25 -17.43 25.55 9.38
N SER A 26 -16.51 26.09 8.57
CA SER A 26 -16.15 27.51 8.65
C SER A 26 -15.53 27.98 7.33
N LYS A 27 -16.19 28.96 6.71
CA LYS A 27 -15.80 29.73 5.52
C LYS A 27 -14.44 30.45 5.71
N ALA A 28 -13.59 30.45 4.69
CA ALA A 28 -13.16 31.65 3.94
C ALA A 28 -12.03 31.34 2.92
N SER A 29 -12.36 31.51 1.63
CA SER A 29 -11.57 32.07 0.50
C SER A 29 -10.03 32.04 0.52
N ASN A 30 -9.40 31.44 -0.51
CA ASN A 30 -8.75 32.18 -1.63
C ASN A 30 -8.06 31.24 -2.65
N VAL A 31 -8.57 31.23 -3.89
CA VAL A 31 -7.91 31.19 -5.22
C VAL A 31 -6.57 30.43 -5.42
N GLN A 32 -6.64 29.45 -6.35
CA GLN A 32 -5.56 28.91 -7.23
C GLN A 32 -4.50 27.98 -6.62
N GLN A 33 -4.81 26.68 -6.63
CA GLN A 33 -3.97 25.47 -6.82
C GLN A 33 -4.82 24.34 -6.19
N ASP A 34 -5.60 23.59 -6.95
CA ASP A 34 -5.14 22.35 -7.55
C ASP A 34 -6.23 21.89 -8.53
N LYS A 35 -5.94 21.93 -9.82
CA LYS A 35 -6.69 21.12 -10.78
C LYS A 35 -5.87 19.86 -10.96
N LEU A 36 -6.54 18.70 -10.84
CA LEU A 36 -6.05 17.33 -11.03
C LEU A 36 -5.37 16.80 -9.75
N VAL A 37 -5.85 15.78 -9.04
CA VAL A 37 -6.61 14.60 -9.44
C VAL A 37 -7.38 14.14 -8.20
N GLU A 38 -8.67 13.86 -8.33
CA GLU A 38 -9.34 12.93 -7.40
C GLU A 38 -8.65 11.58 -7.60
N ILE A 39 -7.56 11.38 -6.87
CA ILE A 39 -6.86 10.10 -6.80
C ILE A 39 -7.83 9.16 -6.11
N ALA A 40 -8.56 8.38 -6.91
CA ALA A 40 -9.30 7.24 -6.41
C ALA A 40 -8.39 6.51 -5.42
N GLN A 41 -8.74 6.56 -4.13
CA GLN A 41 -7.99 5.90 -3.08
C GLN A 41 -7.99 4.42 -3.43
N TYR A 42 -6.88 3.94 -3.96
CA TYR A 42 -6.71 2.53 -4.19
C TYR A 42 -6.38 1.95 -2.81
N ASN A 43 -7.35 1.23 -2.24
CA ASN A 43 -7.23 0.69 -0.89
C ASN A 43 -6.42 -0.61 -0.95
N LEU A 44 -5.20 -0.55 -1.49
CA LEU A 44 -4.30 -1.68 -1.53
C LEU A 44 -3.87 -2.01 -0.11
N LYS A 45 -4.14 -3.26 0.28
CA LYS A 45 -3.59 -3.89 1.48
C LYS A 45 -2.91 -5.18 1.04
N LEU A 46 -1.60 -5.18 1.10
CA LEU A 46 -0.78 -6.37 0.86
C LEU A 46 -0.48 -7.02 2.21
N ASP A 47 -0.93 -8.26 2.35
CA ASP A 47 -0.46 -9.13 3.44
C ASP A 47 0.97 -9.61 3.17
N GLY A 48 1.65 -10.09 4.21
CA GLY A 48 3.04 -10.54 4.12
C GLY A 48 3.28 -11.71 3.16
N SER A 49 2.26 -12.53 2.85
CA SER A 49 2.42 -13.62 1.88
C SER A 49 2.51 -13.08 0.46
N LYS A 50 1.62 -12.14 0.13
CA LYS A 50 1.63 -11.44 -1.16
C LYS A 50 2.86 -10.55 -1.31
N ALA A 51 3.27 -9.87 -0.23
CA ALA A 51 4.49 -9.07 -0.23
C ALA A 51 5.73 -9.92 -0.57
N LYS A 52 5.84 -11.15 -0.03
CA LYS A 52 6.93 -12.08 -0.39
C LYS A 52 6.91 -12.52 -1.84
N ILE A 53 5.73 -12.72 -2.45
CA ILE A 53 5.61 -13.04 -3.88
C ILE A 53 6.15 -11.87 -4.72
N ILE A 54 5.76 -10.65 -4.36
CA ILE A 54 6.25 -9.43 -5.02
C ILE A 54 7.77 -9.28 -4.84
N ALA A 55 8.29 -9.51 -3.64
CA ALA A 55 9.73 -9.50 -3.36
C ALA A 55 10.48 -10.50 -4.25
N TYR A 56 9.99 -11.74 -4.34
CA TYR A 56 10.58 -12.77 -5.19
C TYR A 56 10.58 -12.35 -6.67
N ALA A 57 9.51 -11.71 -7.13
CA ALA A 57 9.39 -11.26 -8.51
C ALA A 57 10.35 -10.11 -8.86
N PHE A 58 10.58 -9.18 -7.92
CA PHE A 58 11.60 -8.13 -8.07
C PHE A 58 13.03 -8.70 -8.01
N ARG A 59 13.29 -9.69 -7.14
CA ARG A 59 14.63 -10.25 -6.92
C ARG A 59 15.12 -11.13 -8.06
N ASN A 60 14.24 -11.98 -8.60
CA ASN A 60 14.62 -12.93 -9.65
C ASN A 60 14.45 -12.35 -11.05
N GLY A 61 13.75 -11.22 -11.17
CA GLY A 61 13.35 -10.67 -12.46
C GLY A 61 12.57 -11.70 -13.30
N GLY A 62 12.27 -11.33 -14.54
CA GLY A 62 11.56 -12.19 -15.49
C GLY A 62 10.26 -11.57 -15.99
N LYS A 63 9.44 -12.38 -16.67
CA LYS A 63 8.29 -11.90 -17.46
C LYS A 63 7.34 -10.96 -16.72
N TYR A 64 7.18 -11.16 -15.41
CA TYR A 64 6.37 -10.26 -14.60
C TYR A 64 7.01 -8.88 -14.46
N LEU A 65 8.27 -8.82 -14.01
CA LEU A 65 9.00 -7.57 -13.89
C LEU A 65 9.11 -6.87 -15.25
N ASP A 66 9.39 -7.61 -16.32
CA ASP A 66 9.41 -7.07 -17.67
C ASP A 66 8.06 -6.48 -18.07
N GLY A 67 6.95 -7.17 -17.82
CA GLY A 67 5.60 -6.66 -18.08
C GLY A 67 5.20 -5.46 -17.22
N VAL A 68 5.75 -5.33 -16.01
CA VAL A 68 5.61 -4.13 -15.18
C VAL A 68 6.43 -2.98 -15.77
N LEU A 69 7.69 -3.23 -16.13
CA LEU A 69 8.60 -2.23 -16.70
C LEU A 69 8.12 -1.70 -18.05
N GLU A 70 7.46 -2.52 -18.88
CA GLU A 70 6.86 -2.12 -20.16
C GLU A 70 5.75 -1.07 -20.00
N LYS A 71 5.06 -1.07 -18.85
CA LYS A 71 3.98 -0.12 -18.54
C LYS A 71 4.48 1.16 -17.88
N LEU A 72 5.77 1.24 -17.56
CA LEU A 72 6.38 2.41 -16.94
C LEU A 72 7.09 3.29 -17.97
N SER A 73 7.30 4.55 -17.61
CA SER A 73 8.23 5.40 -18.36
C SER A 73 9.65 4.79 -18.36
N PRO A 74 10.47 4.99 -19.42
CA PRO A 74 11.83 4.45 -19.47
C PRO A 74 12.70 4.89 -18.28
N LYS A 75 12.45 6.09 -17.73
CA LYS A 75 13.14 6.60 -16.55
C LYS A 75 12.73 5.83 -15.30
N ALA A 76 11.43 5.64 -15.07
CA ALA A 76 10.94 4.86 -13.94
C ALA A 76 11.38 3.39 -14.04
N GLY A 77 11.33 2.81 -15.23
CA GLY A 77 11.82 1.44 -15.46
C GLY A 77 13.29 1.27 -15.12
N LYS A 78 14.15 2.25 -15.45
CA LYS A 78 15.56 2.25 -15.02
C LYS A 78 15.69 2.31 -13.49
N VAL A 79 14.93 3.18 -12.82
CA VAL A 79 14.98 3.28 -11.35
C VAL A 79 14.54 1.98 -10.70
N VAL A 80 13.43 1.38 -11.15
CA VAL A 80 12.94 0.10 -10.63
C VAL A 80 13.96 -1.02 -10.84
N ARG A 81 14.59 -1.06 -12.02
CA ARG A 81 15.59 -2.09 -12.35
C ARG A 81 16.89 -1.92 -11.58
N SER A 82 17.33 -0.68 -11.35
CA SER A 82 18.56 -0.42 -10.57
C SER A 82 18.38 -0.63 -9.07
N ASN A 83 17.15 -0.54 -8.56
CA ASN A 83 16.83 -0.71 -7.14
C ASN A 83 16.03 -2.00 -6.88
N SER A 84 16.07 -2.98 -7.79
CA SER A 84 15.21 -4.18 -7.70
C SER A 84 15.44 -4.98 -6.41
N ASP A 85 16.69 -5.06 -5.94
CA ASP A 85 17.03 -5.75 -4.69
C ASP A 85 16.54 -4.98 -3.46
N GLU A 86 16.67 -3.65 -3.46
CA GLU A 86 16.15 -2.80 -2.37
C GLU A 86 14.62 -2.84 -2.30
N ILE A 87 13.97 -2.85 -3.47
CA ILE A 87 12.52 -3.04 -3.58
C ILE A 87 12.13 -4.42 -3.05
N ALA A 88 12.84 -5.47 -3.45
CA ALA A 88 12.57 -6.83 -2.96
C ALA A 88 12.70 -6.91 -1.43
N ASP A 89 13.77 -6.37 -0.86
CA ASP A 89 14.00 -6.35 0.58
C ASP A 89 12.92 -5.55 1.34
N PHE A 90 12.41 -4.46 0.75
CA PHE A 90 11.30 -3.69 1.32
C PHE A 90 10.03 -4.53 1.44
N PHE A 91 9.68 -5.29 0.39
CA PHE A 91 8.50 -6.17 0.40
C PHE A 91 8.70 -7.42 1.26
N GLU A 92 9.91 -7.99 1.32
CA GLU A 92 10.20 -9.22 2.06
C GLU A 92 10.08 -9.02 3.57
N LYS A 93 10.45 -7.84 4.08
CA LYS A 93 10.43 -7.50 5.50
C LYS A 93 9.07 -7.04 6.02
N ALA A 94 8.09 -6.86 5.15
CA ALA A 94 6.82 -6.25 5.51
C ALA A 94 5.72 -7.28 5.81
N ASP A 95 5.10 -7.16 6.98
CA ASP A 95 3.94 -7.99 7.37
C ASP A 95 2.62 -7.48 6.78
N LEU A 96 2.49 -6.15 6.66
CA LEU A 96 1.34 -5.49 6.07
C LEU A 96 1.81 -4.20 5.38
N LEU A 97 1.49 -4.03 4.10
CA LEU A 97 1.78 -2.81 3.35
C LEU A 97 0.50 -2.18 2.82
N GLY A 98 0.35 -0.89 3.11
CA GLY A 98 -0.67 -0.06 2.49
C GLY A 98 -0.15 0.63 1.23
N GLU A 99 -1.08 1.10 0.41
CA GLU A 99 -0.78 1.92 -0.77
C GLU A 99 0.16 3.09 -0.45
N LYS A 100 -0.09 3.80 0.64
CA LYS A 100 0.65 5.02 0.98
C LYS A 100 2.11 4.71 1.27
N GLU A 101 2.38 3.63 2.02
CA GLU A 101 3.72 3.17 2.36
C GLU A 101 4.49 2.78 1.09
N ILE A 102 3.87 1.99 0.22
CA ILE A 102 4.46 1.53 -1.03
C ILE A 102 4.74 2.72 -1.97
N THR A 103 3.76 3.60 -2.15
CA THR A 103 3.89 4.79 -3.01
C THR A 103 5.00 5.70 -2.49
N SER A 104 5.05 5.93 -1.17
CA SER A 104 6.08 6.77 -0.54
C SER A 104 7.48 6.18 -0.73
N PHE A 105 7.61 4.85 -0.65
CA PHE A 105 8.88 4.16 -0.89
C PHE A 105 9.36 4.38 -2.33
N PHE A 106 8.49 4.20 -3.34
CA PHE A 106 8.89 4.43 -4.74
C PHE A 106 9.24 5.89 -5.04
N ILE A 107 8.54 6.85 -4.45
CA ILE A 107 8.91 8.27 -4.56
C ILE A 107 10.30 8.52 -3.97
N LYS A 108 10.63 7.90 -2.82
CA LYS A 108 11.96 8.02 -2.20
C LYS A 108 13.07 7.43 -3.09
N LEU A 109 12.78 6.39 -3.85
CA LEU A 109 13.69 5.84 -4.86
C LEU A 109 13.87 6.74 -6.09
N GLY A 110 13.06 7.80 -6.21
CA GLY A 110 13.15 8.79 -7.29
C GLY A 110 12.15 8.57 -8.43
N LEU A 111 11.11 7.74 -8.23
CA LEU A 111 10.01 7.66 -9.20
C LEU A 111 9.14 8.94 -9.10
N PRO A 112 8.73 9.52 -10.25
CA PRO A 112 7.66 10.51 -10.27
C PRO A 112 6.39 9.94 -9.64
N TYR A 113 5.59 10.79 -8.97
CA TYR A 113 4.37 10.38 -8.27
C TYR A 113 3.42 9.53 -9.13
N VAL A 114 3.22 9.91 -10.40
CA VAL A 114 2.33 9.20 -11.33
C VAL A 114 2.84 7.80 -11.67
N ASP A 115 4.15 7.65 -11.87
CA ASP A 115 4.78 6.35 -12.16
C ASP A 115 4.75 5.46 -10.90
N ALA A 116 4.97 6.03 -9.71
CA ALA A 116 4.86 5.32 -8.44
C ALA A 116 3.44 4.77 -8.21
N LEU A 117 2.40 5.59 -8.42
CA LEU A 117 1.01 5.14 -8.33
C LEU A 117 0.69 4.04 -9.35
N THR A 118 1.21 4.17 -10.57
CA THR A 118 1.02 3.17 -11.62
C THR A 118 1.62 1.84 -11.19
N LEU A 119 2.84 1.87 -10.64
CA LEU A 119 3.51 0.70 -10.11
C LEU A 119 2.73 0.04 -8.97
N VAL A 120 2.23 0.83 -8.02
CA VAL A 120 1.43 0.36 -6.89
C VAL A 120 0.16 -0.36 -7.38
N LYS A 121 -0.52 0.21 -8.38
CA LYS A 121 -1.70 -0.41 -9.00
C LYS A 121 -1.37 -1.72 -9.69
N LEU A 122 -0.23 -1.80 -10.40
CA LEU A 122 0.20 -3.03 -11.05
C LEU A 122 0.54 -4.13 -10.04
N ILE A 123 1.23 -3.77 -8.95
CA ILE A 123 1.53 -4.68 -7.85
C ILE A 123 0.22 -5.21 -7.23
N GLY A 124 -0.76 -4.33 -7.03
CA GLY A 124 -2.05 -4.73 -6.48
C GLY A 124 -2.91 -5.61 -7.40
N GLN A 125 -2.61 -5.70 -8.70
CA GLN A 125 -3.28 -6.64 -9.61
C GLN A 125 -2.73 -8.07 -9.51
N VAL A 126 -1.54 -8.24 -8.93
CA VAL A 126 -0.87 -9.55 -8.77
C VAL A 126 -1.13 -10.16 -7.39
N ALA A 127 -1.71 -9.35 -6.50
CA ALA A 127 -2.03 -9.64 -5.11
C ALA A 127 -3.37 -10.37 -4.95
#